data_AF-A0A3A8HZI8-F1
#
_entry.id   AF-A0A3A8HZI8-F1
#
_cell.length_a   1.000
_cell.length_b   1.000
_cell.length_c   1.000
_cell.angle_alpha   90.00
_cell.angle_beta   90.00
_cell.angle_gamma   90.00
#
_symmetry.space_group_name_H-M   'P 1'
#
loop_
_entity.id
_entity.type
_entity.pdbx_description
1 polymer ?
#
loop_
_entity_poly.entity_id
_entity_poly.type
_entity_poly.pdbx_seq_one_letter_code
_entity_poly.pdbx_strand_id
1 'polypeptide(L)'
;MNAPARDTTAAPGHLAKLRPLLSELMDLKRIRTPDHPDGLAAHGFRRAWAALVAGADAGAVALQETARAVAAVRLGGLDADVLARTGLLARDTERVLRRGLDAVAGPLEPGLREKLSQALSQTVTPPTHHAPPAFVERLVHQPRAGATFPGRARILVPPHESHADHCYAVAVGAVLVSPRFGANPALPFLAGLSHHLFNAELPDAGYAGEELLEDLLAPLMKGLTQKALESLPEPLSRNVRQALALTGHLDTAEARAFNASDALDRVLELDAHARAAGFTLRQAMEELELIHPGPLQAFGNDILAEAAVWP
;
A
#
# COMPACT_ATOMS: atom_id res chain seq x y z
N MET A 1 28.10 19.57 -23.11
CA MET A 1 27.42 20.88 -23.08
C MET A 1 26.16 20.70 -22.25
N ASN A 2 26.18 21.19 -21.01
CA ASN A 2 25.07 21.03 -20.07
C ASN A 2 23.99 22.06 -20.40
N ALA A 3 22.78 21.59 -20.70
CA ALA A 3 21.61 22.45 -20.81
C ALA A 3 21.28 23.04 -19.42
N PRO A 4 20.89 24.32 -19.33
CA PRO A 4 20.59 24.95 -18.05
C PRO A 4 19.32 24.35 -17.45
N ALA A 5 19.32 24.21 -16.13
CA ALA A 5 18.15 23.84 -15.35
C ALA A 5 17.02 24.83 -15.66
N ARG A 6 15.87 24.30 -16.09
CA ARG A 6 14.64 25.10 -16.19
C ARG A 6 14.21 25.43 -14.77
N ASP A 7 14.30 26.71 -14.47
CA ASP A 7 13.57 27.35 -13.39
C ASP A 7 12.07 27.09 -13.60
N THR A 8 11.45 26.35 -12.68
CA THR A 8 10.00 26.12 -12.68
C THR A 8 9.47 26.31 -11.28
N THR A 9 9.12 27.56 -10.95
CA THR A 9 8.05 27.88 -9.99
C THR A 9 6.68 27.50 -10.59
N ALA A 10 6.56 26.26 -11.09
CA ALA A 10 5.29 25.70 -11.52
C ALA A 10 4.54 25.18 -10.29
N ALA A 11 3.22 25.41 -10.24
CA ALA A 11 2.38 24.79 -9.22
C ALA A 11 2.65 23.27 -9.20
N PRO A 12 2.74 22.63 -8.01
CA PRO A 12 3.07 21.22 -7.92
C PRO A 12 2.11 20.39 -8.79
N GLY A 13 2.67 19.51 -9.63
CA GLY A 13 1.88 18.59 -10.43
C GLY A 13 0.96 17.73 -9.55
N HIS A 14 -0.14 17.22 -10.09
CA HIS A 14 -1.13 16.46 -9.32
C HIS A 14 -0.53 15.33 -8.47
N LEU A 15 0.44 14.57 -8.99
CA LEU A 15 1.13 13.52 -8.24
C LEU A 15 1.96 14.07 -7.07
N ALA A 16 2.53 15.27 -7.19
CA ALA A 16 3.25 15.90 -6.09
C ALA A 16 2.30 16.30 -4.94
N LYS A 17 1.06 16.70 -5.25
CA LYS A 17 0.03 16.95 -4.22
C LYS A 17 -0.40 15.67 -3.51
N LEU A 18 -0.47 14.55 -4.24
CA LEU A 18 -0.86 13.24 -3.70
C LEU A 18 0.28 12.54 -2.93
N ARG A 19 1.54 12.91 -3.18
CA ARG A 19 2.73 12.28 -2.58
C ARG A 19 2.65 12.12 -1.06
N PRO A 20 2.26 13.13 -0.25
CA PRO A 20 2.20 12.96 1.21
C PRO A 20 1.28 11.80 1.62
N LEU A 21 0.08 11.74 1.05
CA LEU A 21 -0.86 10.63 1.30
C LEU A 21 -0.28 9.28 0.87
N LEU A 22 0.35 9.20 -0.30
CA LEU A 22 0.96 7.95 -0.76
C LEU A 22 2.10 7.51 0.17
N SER A 23 2.93 8.46 0.63
CA SER A 23 4.03 8.16 1.57
C SER A 23 3.50 7.56 2.86
N GLU A 24 2.47 8.15 3.44
CA GLU A 24 1.88 7.66 4.69
C GLU A 24 1.11 6.34 4.48
N LEU A 25 0.53 6.13 3.30
CA LEU A 25 -0.08 4.85 2.92
C LEU A 25 0.96 3.72 2.87
N MET A 26 2.19 4.01 2.44
CA MET A 26 3.27 3.00 2.43
C MET A 26 3.75 2.65 3.85
N ASP A 27 3.50 3.50 4.84
CA ASP A 27 3.80 3.19 6.23
C ASP A 27 2.87 2.06 6.75
N LEU A 28 1.71 1.80 6.12
CA LEU A 28 0.81 0.69 6.47
C LEU A 28 1.45 -0.70 6.33
N LYS A 29 2.51 -0.84 5.52
CA LYS A 29 3.33 -2.05 5.41
C LYS A 29 4.00 -2.42 6.75
N ARG A 30 4.20 -1.42 7.61
CA ARG A 30 4.97 -1.51 8.87
C ARG A 30 4.10 -1.41 10.12
N ILE A 31 2.86 -0.93 9.98
CA ILE A 31 1.91 -0.88 11.09
C ILE A 31 1.40 -2.29 11.34
N ARG A 32 1.61 -2.79 12.56
CA ARG A 32 1.21 -4.13 13.00
C ARG A 32 0.24 -4.04 14.15
N THR A 33 -0.66 -5.00 14.23
CA THR A 33 -1.56 -5.19 15.38
C THR A 33 -1.41 -6.61 15.90
N PRO A 34 -1.91 -6.92 17.12
CA PRO A 34 -1.95 -8.30 17.61
C PRO A 34 -2.65 -9.28 16.65
N ASP A 35 -3.70 -8.82 15.96
CA ASP A 35 -4.46 -9.63 15.00
C ASP A 35 -3.77 -9.71 13.62
N HIS A 36 -2.89 -8.76 13.30
CA HIS A 36 -2.22 -8.62 12.00
C HIS A 36 -0.71 -8.38 12.20
N PRO A 37 0.05 -9.42 12.64
CA PRO A 37 1.46 -9.29 12.95
C PRO A 37 2.35 -9.04 11.72
N ASP A 38 1.88 -9.40 10.51
CA ASP A 38 2.62 -9.19 9.26
C ASP A 38 2.50 -7.77 8.72
N GLY A 39 1.55 -6.97 9.21
CA GLY A 39 1.29 -5.61 8.74
C GLY A 39 -0.11 -5.41 8.18
N LEU A 40 -0.59 -4.16 8.20
CA LEU A 40 -1.92 -3.81 7.68
C LEU A 40 -2.01 -3.96 6.15
N ALA A 41 -0.93 -3.70 5.41
CA ALA A 41 -0.90 -3.92 3.96
C ALA A 41 -1.03 -5.41 3.61
N ALA A 42 -0.24 -6.29 4.24
CA ALA A 42 -0.39 -7.74 4.11
C ALA A 42 -1.79 -8.24 4.50
N HIS A 43 -2.43 -7.68 5.54
CA HIS A 43 -3.81 -8.01 5.88
C HIS A 43 -4.80 -7.59 4.78
N GLY A 44 -4.66 -6.37 4.24
CA GLY A 44 -5.45 -5.90 3.10
C GLY A 44 -5.27 -6.77 1.86
N PHE A 45 -4.04 -7.22 1.58
CA PHE A 45 -3.74 -8.14 0.48
C PHE A 45 -4.53 -9.45 0.59
N ARG A 46 -4.51 -10.08 1.77
CA ARG A 46 -5.29 -11.32 2.04
C ARG A 46 -6.78 -11.10 1.84
N ARG A 47 -7.31 -10.00 2.39
CA ARG A 47 -8.73 -9.66 2.33
C ARG A 47 -9.19 -9.39 0.90
N ALA A 48 -8.40 -8.67 0.11
CA ALA A 48 -8.68 -8.40 -1.29
C ALA A 48 -8.76 -9.70 -2.11
N TRP A 49 -7.77 -10.59 -1.97
CA TRP A 49 -7.76 -11.87 -2.68
C TRP A 49 -8.90 -12.80 -2.24
N ALA A 50 -9.20 -12.85 -0.95
CA ALA A 50 -10.34 -13.61 -0.43
C ALA A 50 -11.68 -13.13 -1.05
N ALA A 51 -11.89 -11.82 -1.12
CA ALA A 51 -13.09 -11.24 -1.73
C ALA A 51 -13.18 -11.55 -3.24
N LEU A 52 -12.07 -11.42 -3.98
CA LEU A 52 -12.02 -11.70 -5.41
C LEU A 52 -12.31 -13.17 -5.71
N VAL A 53 -11.77 -14.11 -4.93
CA VAL A 53 -12.04 -15.54 -5.09
C VAL A 53 -13.48 -15.91 -4.70
N ALA A 54 -14.07 -15.19 -3.76
CA ALA A 54 -15.48 -15.28 -3.43
C ALA A 54 -16.40 -14.74 -4.54
N GLY A 55 -15.84 -14.18 -5.62
CA GLY A 55 -16.59 -13.67 -6.78
C GLY A 55 -17.01 -12.22 -6.65
N ALA A 56 -16.43 -11.45 -5.72
CA ALA A 56 -16.69 -10.02 -5.63
C ALA A 56 -16.20 -9.27 -6.88
N ASP A 57 -16.93 -8.21 -7.25
CA ASP A 57 -16.52 -7.33 -8.35
C ASP A 57 -15.19 -6.63 -8.04
N ALA A 58 -14.27 -6.65 -8.99
CA ALA A 58 -12.92 -6.10 -8.81
C ALA A 58 -12.92 -4.57 -8.60
N GLY A 59 -13.86 -3.85 -9.23
CA GLY A 59 -14.01 -2.41 -9.02
C GLY A 59 -14.52 -2.08 -7.61
N ALA A 60 -15.48 -2.86 -7.11
CA ALA A 60 -15.98 -2.73 -5.74
C ALA A 60 -14.89 -3.04 -4.71
N VAL A 61 -14.13 -4.14 -4.88
CA VAL A 61 -13.00 -4.48 -4.02
C VAL A 61 -11.93 -3.38 -4.06
N ALA A 62 -11.60 -2.87 -5.25
CA ALA A 62 -10.63 -1.78 -5.41
C ALA A 62 -11.01 -0.54 -4.59
N LEU A 63 -12.26 -0.11 -4.66
CA LEU A 63 -12.75 1.06 -3.90
C LEU A 63 -12.81 0.79 -2.40
N GLN A 64 -13.29 -0.38 -1.97
CA GLN A 64 -13.39 -0.74 -0.55
C GLN A 64 -12.01 -0.83 0.12
N GLU A 65 -11.07 -1.54 -0.50
CA GLU A 65 -9.73 -1.71 0.04
C GLU A 65 -8.96 -0.39 0.03
N THR A 66 -9.11 0.42 -1.02
CA THR A 66 -8.53 1.77 -1.07
C THR A 66 -9.10 2.65 0.04
N ALA A 67 -10.41 2.63 0.26
CA ALA A 67 -11.02 3.48 1.27
C ALA A 67 -10.63 3.05 2.71
N ARG A 68 -10.52 1.74 2.95
CA ARG A 68 -9.96 1.18 4.20
C ARG A 68 -8.51 1.61 4.41
N ALA A 69 -7.67 1.50 3.39
CA ALA A 69 -6.27 1.93 3.47
C ALA A 69 -6.15 3.43 3.76
N VAL A 70 -6.91 4.28 3.07
CA VAL A 70 -6.91 5.73 3.29
C VAL A 70 -7.36 6.08 4.72
N ALA A 71 -8.39 5.42 5.25
CA ALA A 71 -8.80 5.61 6.65
C ALA A 71 -7.72 5.13 7.64
N ALA A 72 -7.06 4.01 7.34
CA ALA A 72 -6.00 3.43 8.17
C ALA A 72 -4.75 4.32 8.27
N VAL A 73 -4.53 5.26 7.34
CA VAL A 73 -3.41 6.24 7.44
C VAL A 73 -3.46 7.04 8.75
N ARG A 74 -4.66 7.31 9.29
CA ARG A 74 -4.83 7.99 10.59
C ARG A 74 -5.25 7.06 11.71
N LEU A 75 -6.03 6.03 11.39
CA LEU A 75 -6.58 5.11 12.39
C LEU A 75 -5.65 3.94 12.72
N GLY A 76 -4.60 3.72 11.92
CA GLY A 76 -3.77 2.53 12.00
C GLY A 76 -4.65 1.28 11.93
N GLY A 77 -4.52 0.41 12.92
CA GLY A 77 -5.29 -0.82 13.03
C GLY A 77 -6.69 -0.68 13.62
N LEU A 78 -7.17 0.53 13.93
CA LEU A 78 -8.53 0.75 14.44
C LEU A 78 -9.55 0.65 13.29
N ASP A 79 -9.82 -0.57 12.84
CA ASP A 79 -10.79 -0.87 11.79
C ASP A 79 -12.21 -1.14 12.34
N ALA A 80 -13.12 -1.52 11.42
CA ALA A 80 -14.51 -1.80 11.78
C ALA A 80 -14.64 -2.95 12.79
N ASP A 81 -13.82 -3.99 12.68
CA ASP A 81 -13.89 -5.17 13.54
C ASP A 81 -13.38 -4.84 14.94
N VAL A 82 -12.28 -4.09 15.04
CA VAL A 82 -11.76 -3.59 16.31
C VAL A 82 -12.79 -2.69 17.00
N LEU A 83 -13.36 -1.72 16.28
CA LEU A 83 -14.36 -0.81 16.83
C LEU A 83 -15.62 -1.55 17.28
N ALA A 84 -16.10 -2.52 16.51
CA ALA A 84 -17.25 -3.34 16.89
C ALA A 84 -17.00 -4.14 18.17
N ARG A 85 -15.79 -4.68 18.37
CA ARG A 85 -15.42 -5.40 19.60
C ARG A 85 -15.44 -4.53 20.86
N THR A 86 -15.32 -3.21 20.72
CA THR A 86 -15.46 -2.27 21.85
C THR A 86 -16.93 -2.03 22.26
N GLY A 87 -17.90 -2.58 21.51
CA GLY A 87 -19.32 -2.32 21.70
C GLY A 87 -19.83 -1.07 20.98
N LEU A 88 -19.01 -0.47 20.09
CA LEU A 88 -19.39 0.69 19.31
C LEU A 88 -20.46 0.31 18.28
N LEU A 89 -21.53 1.10 18.19
CA LEU A 89 -22.61 0.85 17.22
C LEU A 89 -22.11 1.04 15.79
N ALA A 90 -22.71 0.33 14.83
CA ALA A 90 -22.32 0.39 13.41
C ALA A 90 -22.26 1.84 12.86
N ARG A 91 -23.24 2.68 13.19
CA ARG A 91 -23.26 4.10 12.81
C ARG A 91 -22.08 4.91 13.36
N ASP A 92 -21.64 4.58 14.56
CA ASP A 92 -20.58 5.29 15.27
C ASP A 92 -19.22 4.80 14.74
N THR A 93 -19.12 3.51 14.41
CA THR A 93 -17.99 2.90 13.67
C THR A 93 -17.82 3.55 12.29
N GLU A 94 -18.87 3.62 11.49
CA GLU A 94 -18.84 4.30 10.18
C GLU A 94 -18.37 5.76 10.32
N ARG A 95 -18.88 6.47 11.34
CA ARG A 95 -18.46 7.86 11.61
C ARG A 95 -16.98 7.98 11.93
N VAL A 96 -16.40 7.04 12.69
CA VAL A 96 -14.96 7.03 12.99
C VAL A 96 -14.14 6.77 11.72
N LEU A 97 -14.50 5.74 10.95
CA LEU A 97 -13.80 5.39 9.71
C LEU A 97 -13.85 6.54 8.69
N ARG A 98 -15.00 7.17 8.54
CA ARG A 98 -15.16 8.33 7.65
C ARG A 98 -14.31 9.52 8.10
N ARG A 99 -14.21 9.80 9.41
CA ARG A 99 -13.30 10.83 9.94
C ARG A 99 -11.84 10.51 9.63
N GLY A 100 -11.45 9.23 9.72
CA GLY A 100 -10.12 8.77 9.32
C GLY A 100 -9.80 9.10 7.86
N LEU A 101 -10.73 8.79 6.94
CA LEU A 101 -10.59 9.14 5.53
C LEU A 101 -10.56 10.65 5.30
N ASP A 102 -11.51 11.39 5.87
CA ASP A 102 -11.64 12.83 5.67
C ASP A 102 -10.42 13.62 6.16
N ALA A 103 -9.75 13.12 7.21
CA ALA A 103 -8.54 13.73 7.76
C ALA A 103 -7.36 13.78 6.77
N VAL A 104 -7.36 12.93 5.73
CA VAL A 104 -6.28 12.85 4.73
C VAL A 104 -6.77 12.98 3.29
N ALA A 105 -8.06 13.22 3.08
CA ALA A 105 -8.68 13.25 1.75
C ALA A 105 -8.40 14.53 0.95
N GLY A 106 -7.74 15.54 1.53
CA GLY A 106 -7.48 16.85 0.89
C GLY A 106 -6.83 16.77 -0.51
N PRO A 107 -5.84 15.89 -0.74
CA PRO A 107 -5.23 15.72 -2.05
C PRO A 107 -6.03 14.90 -3.08
N LEU A 108 -7.12 14.24 -2.67
CA LEU A 108 -7.88 13.35 -3.54
C LEU A 108 -8.70 14.13 -4.57
N GLU A 109 -8.86 13.54 -5.75
CA GLU A 109 -9.82 14.03 -6.73
C GLU A 109 -11.26 13.93 -6.14
N PRO A 110 -12.10 14.98 -6.25
CA PRO A 110 -13.41 15.00 -5.62
C PRO A 110 -14.32 13.80 -5.93
N GLY A 111 -14.39 13.39 -7.20
CA GLY A 111 -15.18 12.23 -7.62
C GLY A 111 -14.67 10.91 -7.04
N LEU A 112 -13.36 10.72 -6.96
CA LEU A 112 -12.78 9.56 -6.27
C LEU A 112 -13.06 9.61 -4.77
N ARG A 113 -12.88 10.77 -4.12
CA ARG A 113 -13.16 10.94 -2.68
C ARG A 113 -14.60 10.53 -2.35
N GLU A 114 -15.57 10.97 -3.14
CA GLU A 114 -16.98 10.61 -2.93
C GLU A 114 -17.19 9.09 -3.02
N LYS A 115 -16.62 8.44 -4.05
CA LYS A 115 -16.69 6.98 -4.22
C LYS A 115 -16.06 6.23 -3.05
N LEU A 116 -14.93 6.68 -2.53
CA LEU A 116 -14.27 6.04 -1.38
C LEU A 116 -15.10 6.22 -0.10
N SER A 117 -15.66 7.41 0.13
CA SER A 117 -16.57 7.65 1.26
C SER A 117 -17.82 6.76 1.19
N GLN A 118 -18.40 6.59 -0.01
CA GLN A 118 -19.51 5.65 -0.22
C GLN A 118 -19.08 4.21 0.04
N ALA A 119 -17.91 3.79 -0.46
CA ALA A 119 -17.39 2.43 -0.27
C ALA A 119 -17.11 2.08 1.21
N LEU A 120 -16.67 3.03 2.04
CA LEU A 120 -16.52 2.83 3.50
C LEU A 120 -17.86 2.58 4.19
N SER A 121 -18.89 3.30 3.74
CA SER A 121 -20.24 3.25 4.33
C SER A 121 -20.96 1.96 3.94
N GLN A 122 -20.54 1.34 2.83
CA GLN A 122 -21.00 0.03 2.39
C GLN A 122 -20.24 -1.06 3.14
N THR A 123 -20.49 -1.23 4.44
CA THR A 123 -19.96 -2.39 5.18
C THR A 123 -20.91 -3.59 5.07
N VAL A 124 -20.64 -4.40 4.04
CA VAL A 124 -20.42 -5.86 4.08
C VAL A 124 -21.33 -6.66 5.03
N THR A 125 -22.38 -7.28 4.46
CA THR A 125 -22.80 -8.64 4.86
C THR A 125 -21.53 -9.45 5.12
N PRO A 126 -21.33 -10.07 6.31
CA PRO A 126 -20.06 -10.69 6.66
C PRO A 126 -19.58 -11.53 5.48
N PRO A 127 -18.36 -11.31 4.97
CA PRO A 127 -17.90 -12.05 3.81
C PRO A 127 -18.08 -13.52 4.15
N THR A 128 -18.58 -14.31 3.21
CA THR A 128 -18.29 -15.73 3.26
C THR A 128 -16.77 -15.83 3.40
N HIS A 129 -16.29 -16.38 4.52
CA HIS A 129 -14.86 -16.46 4.81
C HIS A 129 -14.23 -17.48 3.85
N HIS A 130 -14.03 -17.06 2.60
CA HIS A 130 -13.21 -17.80 1.65
C HIS A 130 -11.77 -17.56 2.04
N ALA A 131 -11.04 -18.64 2.28
CA ALA A 131 -9.60 -18.54 2.45
C ALA A 131 -8.99 -17.95 1.17
N PRO A 132 -8.01 -17.03 1.27
CA PRO A 132 -7.27 -16.57 0.11
C PRO A 132 -6.52 -17.74 -0.54
N PRO A 133 -6.17 -17.66 -1.84
CA PRO A 133 -5.34 -18.67 -2.50
C PRO A 133 -4.02 -18.91 -1.77
N ALA A 134 -3.49 -20.14 -1.84
CA ALA A 134 -2.27 -20.51 -1.12
C ALA A 134 -1.03 -19.66 -1.50
N PHE A 135 -0.98 -19.11 -2.72
CA PHE A 135 0.10 -18.21 -3.11
C PHE A 135 0.12 -16.91 -2.29
N VAL A 136 -1.02 -16.48 -1.73
CA VAL A 136 -1.12 -15.24 -0.95
C VAL A 136 -0.24 -15.32 0.28
N GLU A 137 -0.32 -16.40 1.05
CA GLU A 137 0.52 -16.57 2.23
C GLU A 137 2.00 -16.69 1.87
N ARG A 138 2.33 -17.27 0.72
CA ARG A 138 3.72 -17.32 0.25
C ARG A 138 4.26 -15.92 -0.04
N LEU A 139 3.46 -15.06 -0.67
CA LEU A 139 3.82 -13.67 -0.95
C LEU A 139 3.90 -12.79 0.31
N VAL A 140 3.11 -13.09 1.35
CA VAL A 140 3.22 -12.40 2.64
C VAL A 140 4.54 -12.73 3.34
N HIS A 141 4.95 -13.98 3.31
CA HIS A 141 6.18 -14.41 3.98
C HIS A 141 7.44 -14.24 3.12
N GLN A 142 7.30 -13.90 1.84
CA GLN A 142 8.43 -13.68 0.96
C GLN A 142 8.85 -12.20 0.97
N PRO A 143 10.04 -11.86 1.51
CA PRO A 143 10.55 -10.50 1.46
C PRO A 143 10.96 -10.13 0.04
N ARG A 144 10.83 -8.84 -0.29
CA ARG A 144 11.47 -8.26 -1.46
C ARG A 144 12.99 -8.25 -1.32
N ALA A 145 13.69 -8.21 -2.45
CA ALA A 145 15.15 -8.24 -2.49
C ALA A 145 15.84 -7.00 -1.88
N GLY A 146 15.10 -5.91 -1.66
CA GLY A 146 15.66 -4.60 -1.30
C GLY A 146 16.42 -3.94 -2.46
N ALA A 147 17.25 -2.96 -2.14
CA ALA A 147 18.06 -2.26 -3.14
C ALA A 147 19.22 -3.14 -3.62
N THR A 148 19.19 -3.50 -4.90
CA THR A 148 20.18 -4.37 -5.55
C THR A 148 20.69 -3.74 -6.84
N PHE A 149 21.96 -3.99 -7.16
CA PHE A 149 22.56 -3.61 -8.43
C PHE A 149 23.68 -4.60 -8.78
N PRO A 150 23.80 -5.03 -10.05
CA PRO A 150 24.91 -5.80 -10.59
C PRO A 150 26.30 -5.42 -10.06
N GLY A 151 27.03 -6.39 -9.51
CA GLY A 151 28.40 -6.17 -9.02
C GLY A 151 28.52 -5.31 -7.77
N ARG A 152 27.41 -4.99 -7.07
CA ARG A 152 27.43 -4.26 -5.79
C ARG A 152 26.83 -5.10 -4.66
N ALA A 153 27.30 -4.86 -3.44
CA ALA A 153 26.70 -5.44 -2.25
C ALA A 153 25.25 -4.99 -2.10
N ARG A 154 24.35 -5.93 -1.79
CA ARG A 154 22.94 -5.67 -1.52
C ARG A 154 22.80 -4.86 -0.22
N ILE A 155 21.85 -3.92 -0.21
CA ILE A 155 21.43 -3.23 1.01
C ILE A 155 20.12 -3.82 1.50
N LEU A 156 20.11 -4.29 2.75
CA LEU A 156 18.94 -4.80 3.46
C LEU A 156 18.63 -3.87 4.62
N VAL A 157 17.42 -3.32 4.64
CA VAL A 157 16.95 -2.45 5.73
C VAL A 157 15.73 -3.10 6.39
N PRO A 158 15.81 -3.50 7.67
CA PRO A 158 14.65 -4.00 8.40
C PRO A 158 13.75 -2.82 8.89
N PRO A 159 12.45 -3.05 9.12
CA PRO A 159 11.71 -4.27 8.75
C PRO A 159 11.63 -4.42 7.22
N HIS A 160 11.71 -5.67 6.75
CA HIS A 160 11.65 -5.96 5.32
C HIS A 160 10.21 -5.86 4.80
N GLU A 161 10.05 -5.25 3.63
CA GLU A 161 8.83 -5.29 2.85
C GLU A 161 8.61 -6.69 2.24
N SER A 162 7.41 -7.25 2.40
CA SER A 162 6.99 -8.47 1.69
C SER A 162 6.46 -8.16 0.28
N HIS A 163 6.33 -9.17 -0.58
CA HIS A 163 5.62 -8.98 -1.85
C HIS A 163 4.15 -8.64 -1.65
N ALA A 164 3.50 -9.16 -0.60
CA ALA A 164 2.11 -8.80 -0.30
C ALA A 164 1.98 -7.32 0.07
N ASP A 165 2.89 -6.79 0.89
CA ASP A 165 2.94 -5.38 1.26
C ASP A 165 3.05 -4.49 0.03
N HIS A 166 4.03 -4.79 -0.81
CA HIS A 166 4.28 -4.09 -2.06
C HIS A 166 3.07 -4.16 -3.00
N CYS A 167 2.57 -5.36 -3.30
CA CYS A 167 1.46 -5.54 -4.23
C CYS A 167 0.18 -4.83 -3.75
N TYR A 168 -0.12 -4.87 -2.45
CA TYR A 168 -1.27 -4.15 -1.91
C TYR A 168 -1.11 -2.63 -1.98
N ALA A 169 0.07 -2.12 -1.59
CA ALA A 169 0.41 -0.71 -1.70
C ALA A 169 0.31 -0.19 -3.13
N VAL A 170 0.85 -0.93 -4.11
CA VAL A 170 0.74 -0.62 -5.53
C VAL A 170 -0.71 -0.69 -6.01
N ALA A 171 -1.48 -1.70 -5.60
CA ALA A 171 -2.88 -1.82 -6.00
C ALA A 171 -3.71 -0.62 -5.55
N VAL A 172 -3.60 -0.24 -4.28
CA VAL A 172 -4.32 0.92 -3.72
C VAL A 172 -3.79 2.23 -4.30
N GLY A 173 -2.47 2.39 -4.40
CA GLY A 173 -1.86 3.56 -5.03
C GLY A 173 -2.32 3.75 -6.48
N ALA A 174 -2.48 2.66 -7.23
CA ALA A 174 -2.98 2.68 -8.61
C ALA A 174 -4.41 3.24 -8.69
N VAL A 175 -5.28 2.92 -7.72
CA VAL A 175 -6.62 3.52 -7.61
C VAL A 175 -6.51 5.03 -7.35
N LEU A 176 -5.65 5.44 -6.42
CA LEU A 176 -5.48 6.85 -6.05
C LEU A 176 -4.92 7.71 -7.19
N VAL A 177 -4.03 7.17 -8.03
CA VAL A 177 -3.47 7.88 -9.19
C VAL A 177 -4.32 7.76 -10.45
N SER A 178 -5.30 6.85 -10.50
CA SER A 178 -6.14 6.61 -11.69
C SER A 178 -6.81 7.88 -12.26
N PRO A 179 -7.36 8.81 -11.44
CA PRO A 179 -7.96 10.04 -11.96
C PRO A 179 -6.98 10.90 -12.78
N ARG A 180 -5.68 10.88 -12.46
CA ARG A 180 -4.65 11.62 -13.20
C ARG A 180 -4.53 11.16 -14.65
N PHE A 181 -4.79 9.89 -14.91
CA PHE A 181 -4.64 9.28 -16.23
C PHE A 181 -5.99 9.04 -16.93
N GLY A 182 -7.11 9.27 -16.23
CA GLY A 182 -8.44 8.92 -16.71
C GLY A 182 -8.68 7.41 -16.76
N ALA A 183 -8.00 6.64 -15.90
CA ALA A 183 -8.08 5.18 -15.89
C ALA A 183 -9.30 4.68 -15.13
N ASN A 184 -9.87 3.54 -15.56
CA ASN A 184 -10.76 2.77 -14.70
C ASN A 184 -9.92 2.09 -13.60
N PRO A 185 -10.19 2.31 -12.30
CA PRO A 185 -9.34 1.82 -11.22
C PRO A 185 -9.32 0.29 -11.05
N ALA A 186 -10.32 -0.44 -11.58
CA ALA A 186 -10.44 -1.88 -11.37
C ALA A 186 -9.25 -2.67 -11.96
N LEU A 187 -8.84 -2.36 -13.19
CA LEU A 187 -7.79 -3.10 -13.88
C LEU A 187 -6.37 -2.81 -13.32
N PRO A 188 -5.98 -1.54 -13.07
CA PRO A 188 -4.74 -1.21 -12.37
C PRO A 188 -4.65 -1.79 -10.96
N PHE A 189 -5.77 -1.83 -10.22
CA PHE A 189 -5.82 -2.46 -8.91
C PHE A 189 -5.51 -3.96 -8.99
N LEU A 190 -6.15 -4.69 -9.91
CA LEU A 190 -5.86 -6.10 -10.14
C LEU A 190 -4.40 -6.34 -10.59
N ALA A 191 -3.85 -5.44 -11.42
CA ALA A 191 -2.44 -5.52 -11.83
C ALA A 191 -1.51 -5.35 -10.62
N GLY A 192 -1.80 -4.36 -9.76
CA GLY A 192 -1.09 -4.15 -8.49
C GLY A 192 -1.07 -5.41 -7.62
N LEU A 193 -2.22 -6.07 -7.45
CA LEU A 193 -2.30 -7.30 -6.65
C LEU A 193 -1.56 -8.51 -7.24
N SER A 194 -1.31 -8.53 -8.55
CA SER A 194 -0.90 -9.76 -9.26
C SER A 194 0.44 -9.71 -9.97
N HIS A 195 1.04 -8.53 -10.16
CA HIS A 195 2.26 -8.40 -10.96
C HIS A 195 3.49 -9.14 -10.40
N HIS A 196 3.46 -9.59 -9.14
CA HIS A 196 4.48 -10.45 -8.53
C HIS A 196 4.01 -11.90 -8.25
N LEU A 197 2.98 -12.42 -8.94
CA LEU A 197 2.50 -13.79 -8.69
C LEU A 197 3.61 -14.87 -8.81
N PHE A 198 4.58 -14.70 -9.72
CA PHE A 198 5.70 -15.63 -9.85
C PHE A 198 6.58 -15.69 -8.59
N ASN A 199 6.63 -14.61 -7.80
CA ASN A 199 7.34 -14.57 -6.53
C ASN A 199 6.65 -15.36 -5.43
N ALA A 200 5.49 -15.99 -5.66
CA ALA A 200 5.02 -17.00 -4.73
C ALA A 200 5.99 -18.19 -4.67
N GLU A 201 6.70 -18.49 -5.77
CA GLU A 201 7.63 -19.62 -5.85
C GLU A 201 9.07 -19.24 -6.15
N LEU A 202 9.31 -18.14 -6.88
CA LEU A 202 10.64 -17.65 -7.18
C LEU A 202 11.09 -16.67 -6.09
N PRO A 203 12.12 -16.99 -5.28
CA PRO A 203 12.68 -16.06 -4.33
C PRO A 203 13.18 -14.78 -5.04
N ASP A 204 12.92 -13.62 -4.43
CA ASP A 204 13.33 -12.35 -5.02
C ASP A 204 14.84 -12.13 -4.89
N ALA A 205 15.53 -12.35 -6.01
CA ALA A 205 16.96 -12.13 -6.13
C ALA A 205 17.32 -10.67 -6.46
N GLY A 206 16.32 -9.84 -6.78
CA GLY A 206 16.50 -8.46 -7.23
C GLY A 206 17.26 -8.36 -8.55
N TYR A 207 17.62 -7.13 -8.93
CA TYR A 207 18.21 -6.83 -10.23
C TYR A 207 19.51 -7.59 -10.51
N ALA A 208 20.34 -7.79 -9.48
CA ALA A 208 21.58 -8.58 -9.62
C ALA A 208 21.32 -10.05 -9.96
N GLY A 209 20.25 -10.65 -9.42
CA GLY A 209 19.88 -12.02 -9.74
C GLY A 209 19.16 -12.12 -11.09
N GLU A 210 18.34 -11.14 -11.43
CA GLU A 210 17.70 -11.03 -12.76
C GLU A 210 18.75 -10.99 -13.88
N GLU A 211 19.83 -10.22 -13.71
CA GLU A 211 20.93 -10.17 -14.69
C GLU A 211 21.61 -11.53 -14.86
N LEU A 212 21.81 -12.31 -13.78
CA LEU A 212 22.40 -13.64 -13.86
C LEU A 212 21.49 -14.69 -14.53
N LEU A 213 20.17 -14.47 -14.50
CA LEU A 213 19.20 -15.36 -15.13
C LEU A 213 19.04 -15.10 -16.62
N GLU A 214 19.39 -13.90 -17.10
CA GLU A 214 19.36 -13.50 -18.52
C GLU A 214 18.07 -13.97 -19.22
N ASP A 215 18.21 -14.67 -20.35
CA ASP A 215 17.12 -15.18 -21.18
C ASP A 215 16.24 -16.23 -20.49
N LEU A 216 16.67 -16.79 -19.35
CA LEU A 216 15.89 -17.76 -18.57
C LEU A 216 14.84 -17.09 -17.69
N LEU A 217 15.01 -15.80 -17.37
CA LEU A 217 14.13 -15.09 -16.44
C LEU A 217 12.67 -15.05 -16.92
N ALA A 218 12.45 -14.58 -18.15
CA ALA A 218 11.10 -14.41 -18.68
C ALA A 218 10.30 -15.73 -18.80
N PRO A 219 10.87 -16.83 -19.33
CA PRO A 219 10.22 -18.14 -19.31
C PRO A 219 9.89 -18.64 -17.89
N LEU A 220 10.81 -18.47 -16.93
CA LEU A 220 10.60 -18.87 -15.54
C LEU A 220 9.43 -18.10 -14.90
N MET A 221 9.46 -16.77 -14.99
CA MET A 221 8.40 -15.90 -14.48
C MET A 221 7.04 -16.27 -15.09
N LYS A 222 6.99 -16.48 -16.41
CA LYS A 222 5.76 -16.89 -17.11
C LYS A 222 5.20 -18.21 -16.60
N GLY A 223 6.04 -19.24 -16.46
CA GLY A 223 5.62 -20.56 -15.99
C GLY A 223 5.09 -20.52 -14.55
N LEU A 224 5.77 -19.79 -13.66
CA LEU A 224 5.36 -19.67 -12.26
C LEU A 224 4.10 -18.81 -12.09
N THR A 225 3.96 -17.75 -12.89
CA THR A 225 2.73 -16.94 -12.95
C THR A 225 1.56 -17.79 -13.41
N GLN A 226 1.75 -18.60 -14.45
CA GLN A 226 0.73 -19.53 -14.96
C GLN A 226 0.26 -20.51 -13.88
N LYS A 227 1.18 -21.08 -13.10
CA LYS A 227 0.84 -21.97 -11.97
C LYS A 227 -0.02 -21.28 -10.90
N ALA A 228 0.27 -20.02 -10.57
CA ALA A 228 -0.58 -19.26 -9.66
C ALA A 228 -1.98 -19.00 -10.26
N LEU A 229 -2.06 -18.65 -11.54
CA LEU A 229 -3.32 -18.41 -12.24
C LEU A 229 -4.22 -19.65 -12.36
N GLU A 230 -3.64 -20.85 -12.40
CA GLU A 230 -4.37 -22.13 -12.41
C GLU A 230 -5.05 -22.45 -11.06
N SER A 231 -4.62 -21.80 -9.98
CA SER A 231 -5.27 -21.94 -8.66
C SER A 231 -6.51 -21.06 -8.49
N LEU A 232 -6.78 -20.16 -9.44
CA LEU A 232 -7.89 -19.20 -9.38
C LEU A 232 -9.14 -19.72 -10.10
N PRO A 233 -10.34 -19.32 -9.66
CA PRO A 233 -11.55 -19.51 -10.46
C PRO A 233 -11.37 -18.91 -11.86
N GLU A 234 -11.82 -19.64 -12.88
CA GLU A 234 -11.59 -19.31 -14.29
C GLU A 234 -11.98 -17.87 -14.69
N PRO A 235 -13.14 -17.30 -14.25
CA PRO A 235 -13.45 -15.89 -14.51
C PRO A 235 -12.42 -14.91 -13.92
N LEU A 236 -11.96 -15.16 -12.69
CA LEU A 236 -10.95 -14.35 -12.04
C LEU A 236 -9.59 -14.51 -12.72
N SER A 237 -9.20 -15.74 -13.08
CA SER A 237 -7.95 -16.02 -13.80
C SER A 237 -7.86 -15.22 -15.10
N ARG A 238 -8.95 -15.14 -15.88
CA ARG A 238 -9.01 -14.29 -17.08
C ARG A 238 -8.83 -12.81 -16.79
N ASN A 239 -9.50 -12.29 -15.75
CA ASN A 239 -9.38 -10.88 -15.37
C ASN A 239 -7.95 -10.55 -14.92
N VAL A 240 -7.30 -11.44 -14.17
CA VAL A 240 -5.90 -11.27 -13.75
C VAL A 240 -4.97 -11.30 -14.96
N ARG A 241 -5.17 -12.20 -15.94
CA ARG A 241 -4.38 -12.19 -17.19
C ARG A 241 -4.51 -10.88 -17.95
N GLN A 242 -5.72 -10.32 -18.03
CA GLN A 242 -5.95 -9.02 -18.65
C GLN A 242 -5.21 -7.91 -17.89
N ALA A 243 -5.24 -7.94 -16.56
CA ALA A 243 -4.55 -6.96 -15.72
C ALA A 243 -3.02 -7.04 -15.86
N LEU A 244 -2.47 -8.26 -15.91
CA LEU A 244 -1.04 -8.48 -16.12
C LEU A 244 -0.51 -7.96 -17.47
N ALA A 245 -1.37 -7.79 -18.47
CA ALA A 245 -0.96 -7.15 -19.72
C ALA A 245 -0.49 -5.70 -19.53
N LEU A 246 -0.94 -5.01 -18.46
CA LEU A 246 -0.60 -3.61 -18.18
C LEU A 246 0.87 -3.39 -17.78
N THR A 247 1.59 -4.43 -17.35
CA THR A 247 2.94 -4.28 -16.75
C THR A 247 4.02 -3.96 -17.78
N GLY A 248 3.76 -4.18 -19.07
CA GLY A 248 4.76 -4.11 -20.14
C GLY A 248 4.67 -2.90 -21.06
N HIS A 249 3.73 -1.97 -20.86
CA HIS A 249 3.51 -0.84 -21.77
C HIS A 249 2.94 0.40 -21.07
N LEU A 250 2.84 1.53 -21.79
CA LEU A 250 2.30 2.79 -21.29
C LEU A 250 1.21 3.41 -22.19
N ASP A 251 0.72 2.65 -23.17
CA ASP A 251 -0.18 3.15 -24.20
C ASP A 251 -1.59 3.48 -23.68
N THR A 252 -2.07 2.78 -22.65
CA THR A 252 -3.41 2.97 -22.07
C THR A 252 -3.38 3.79 -20.78
N ALA A 253 -4.53 4.33 -20.38
CA ALA A 253 -4.66 5.05 -19.11
C ALA A 253 -4.38 4.13 -17.91
N GLU A 254 -4.89 2.90 -17.98
CA GLU A 254 -4.75 1.87 -16.96
C GLU A 254 -3.29 1.45 -16.78
N ALA A 255 -2.56 1.26 -17.88
CA ALA A 255 -1.15 0.90 -17.82
C ALA A 255 -0.32 2.04 -17.21
N ARG A 256 -0.61 3.29 -17.56
CA ARG A 256 0.04 4.46 -16.93
C ARG A 256 -0.26 4.56 -15.44
N ALA A 257 -1.49 4.28 -15.01
CA ALA A 257 -1.87 4.30 -13.59
C ALA A 257 -1.14 3.22 -12.77
N PHE A 258 -1.11 1.98 -13.26
CA PHE A 258 -0.37 0.89 -12.62
C PHE A 258 1.14 1.20 -12.53
N ASN A 259 1.79 1.49 -13.66
CA ASN A 259 3.24 1.72 -13.70
C ASN A 259 3.65 2.97 -12.90
N ALA A 260 2.81 4.01 -12.85
CA ALA A 260 3.06 5.17 -11.99
C ALA A 260 3.04 4.78 -10.51
N SER A 261 2.08 3.96 -10.09
CA SER A 261 2.00 3.51 -8.69
C SER A 261 3.16 2.59 -8.31
N ASP A 262 3.55 1.65 -9.16
CA ASP A 262 4.71 0.78 -8.92
C ASP A 262 6.02 1.58 -8.78
N ALA A 263 6.25 2.52 -9.69
CA ALA A 263 7.43 3.38 -9.62
C ALA A 263 7.45 4.27 -8.37
N LEU A 264 6.30 4.82 -7.97
CA LEU A 264 6.18 5.64 -6.76
C LEU A 264 6.44 4.81 -5.50
N ASP A 265 5.85 3.61 -5.41
CA ASP A 265 6.00 2.73 -4.26
C ASP A 265 7.47 2.41 -3.97
N ARG A 266 8.23 1.99 -4.99
CA ARG A 266 9.66 1.65 -4.85
C ARG A 266 10.50 2.80 -4.30
N VAL A 267 10.20 4.04 -4.69
CA VAL A 267 10.92 5.22 -4.22
C VAL A 267 10.47 5.62 -2.82
N LEU A 268 9.15 5.61 -2.56
CA LEU A 268 8.58 5.96 -1.26
C LEU A 268 8.95 4.96 -0.16
N GLU A 269 9.17 3.70 -0.52
CA GLU A 269 9.71 2.67 0.36
C GLU A 269 11.12 3.04 0.87
N LEU A 270 12.01 3.48 -0.03
CA LEU A 270 13.34 3.95 0.35
C LEU A 270 13.29 5.28 1.12
N ASP A 271 12.38 6.19 0.72
CA ASP A 271 12.13 7.46 1.43
C ASP A 271 11.66 7.19 2.87
N ALA A 272 10.83 6.17 3.10
CA ALA A 272 10.40 5.78 4.46
C ALA A 272 11.58 5.37 5.34
N HIS A 273 12.52 4.58 4.81
CA HIS A 273 13.74 4.23 5.53
C HIS A 273 14.65 5.43 5.78
N ALA A 274 14.79 6.32 4.79
CA ALA A 274 15.56 7.55 4.96
C ALA A 274 14.95 8.48 6.02
N ARG A 275 13.61 8.64 6.02
CA ARG A 275 12.87 9.40 7.04
C ARG A 275 13.08 8.81 8.43
N ALA A 276 12.94 7.49 8.58
CA ALA A 276 13.14 6.82 9.86
C ALA A 276 14.59 6.96 10.37
N ALA A 277 15.58 6.85 9.48
CA ALA A 277 16.98 7.03 9.83
C ALA A 277 17.31 8.47 10.25
N GLY A 278 16.58 9.45 9.72
CA GLY A 278 16.72 10.87 10.06
C GLY A 278 15.87 11.33 11.25
N PHE A 279 15.13 10.43 11.92
CA PHE A 279 14.23 10.80 13.01
C PHE A 279 15.00 11.31 14.24
N THR A 280 14.55 12.43 14.80
CA THR A 280 15.18 13.07 15.95
C THR A 280 14.22 13.21 17.13
N LEU A 281 14.79 13.28 18.35
CA LEU A 281 14.01 13.56 19.55
C LEU A 281 13.26 14.91 19.45
N ARG A 282 13.87 15.92 18.81
CA ARG A 282 13.23 17.21 18.59
C ARG A 282 11.93 17.08 17.80
N GLN A 283 11.94 16.32 16.71
CA GLN A 283 10.72 16.06 15.93
C GLN A 283 9.66 15.36 16.79
N ALA A 284 10.05 14.38 17.60
CA ALA A 284 9.13 13.69 18.50
C ALA A 284 8.45 14.67 19.49
N MET A 285 9.24 15.58 20.06
CA MET A 285 8.79 16.46 21.14
C MET A 285 8.08 17.72 20.64
N GLU A 286 8.59 18.38 19.60
CA GLU A 286 8.09 19.66 19.10
C GLU A 286 7.04 19.49 17.97
N GLU A 287 7.23 18.53 17.07
CA GLU A 287 6.35 18.37 15.89
C GLU A 287 5.23 17.35 16.11
N LEU A 288 5.55 16.24 16.78
CA LEU A 288 4.60 15.14 17.04
C LEU A 288 3.95 15.23 18.43
N GLU A 289 4.35 16.21 19.24
CA GLU A 289 3.86 16.44 20.60
C GLU A 289 3.79 15.13 21.42
N LEU A 290 4.90 14.38 21.48
CA LEU A 290 4.95 13.08 22.18
C LEU A 290 4.32 13.13 23.59
N ILE A 291 4.52 14.25 24.30
CA ILE A 291 3.74 14.59 25.50
C ILE A 291 2.52 15.40 25.06
N HIS A 292 1.44 14.67 24.77
CA HIS A 292 0.21 15.23 24.21
C HIS A 292 -0.45 16.28 25.12
N PRO A 293 -1.15 17.27 24.53
CA PRO A 293 -2.02 18.16 25.29
C PRO A 293 -3.04 17.39 26.14
N GLY A 294 -3.02 17.63 27.45
CA GLY A 294 -3.88 16.91 28.38
C GLY A 294 -3.56 17.22 29.85
N PRO A 295 -4.33 16.65 30.78
CA PRO A 295 -4.20 16.97 32.21
C PRO A 295 -2.84 16.59 32.81
N LEU A 296 -2.08 15.71 32.15
CA LEU A 296 -0.77 15.24 32.60
C LEU A 296 0.41 15.88 31.86
N GLN A 297 0.18 16.80 30.91
CA GLN A 297 1.26 17.36 30.09
C GLN A 297 2.32 18.08 30.92
N ALA A 298 1.90 18.95 31.85
CA ALA A 298 2.80 19.69 32.71
C ALA A 298 3.69 18.76 33.54
N PHE A 299 3.07 17.76 34.19
CA PHE A 299 3.81 16.74 34.95
C PHE A 299 4.81 15.97 34.08
N GLY A 300 4.39 15.56 32.87
CA GLY A 300 5.27 14.86 31.94
C GLY A 300 6.49 15.71 31.58
N ASN A 301 6.28 16.99 31.26
CA ASN A 301 7.36 17.92 30.92
C ASN A 301 8.29 18.18 32.12
N ASP A 302 7.74 18.34 33.33
CA ASP A 302 8.53 18.54 34.55
C ASP A 302 9.46 17.34 34.81
N ILE A 303 8.97 16.11 34.64
CA ILE A 303 9.79 14.89 34.79
C ILE A 303 10.91 14.84 33.75
N LEU A 304 10.64 15.20 32.49
CA LEU A 304 11.65 15.19 31.44
C LEU A 304 12.73 16.26 31.67
N ALA A 305 12.34 17.43 32.16
CA ALA A 305 13.24 18.52 32.54
C ALA A 305 14.08 18.14 33.76
N GLU A 306 13.47 17.57 34.82
CA GLU A 306 14.16 17.09 36.01
C GLU A 306 15.18 16.00 35.65
N ALA A 307 14.83 15.08 34.75
CA ALA A 307 15.71 14.02 34.27
C ALA A 307 16.78 14.49 33.26
N ALA A 308 16.76 15.78 32.86
CA ALA A 308 17.65 16.37 31.86
C ALA A 308 17.68 15.63 30.50
N VAL A 309 16.56 15.01 30.13
CA VAL A 309 16.40 14.31 28.82
C VAL A 309 15.75 15.20 27.76
N TRP A 310 14.97 16.20 28.19
CA TRP A 310 14.37 17.21 27.32
C TRP A 310 14.19 18.52 28.11
N PRO A 311 14.51 19.70 27.54
CA PRO A 311 14.38 20.99 28.23
C PRO A 311 12.92 21.42 28.46
#